data_AF-A0A212U5A3-F1
#
_entry.id   AF-A0A212U5A3-F1
#
_cell.length_a   1.000
_cell.length_b   1.000
_cell.length_c   1.000
_cell.angle_alpha   90.00
_cell.angle_beta   90.00
_cell.angle_gamma   90.00
#
_symmetry.space_group_name_H-M   'P 1'
#
loop_
_entity.id
_entity.type
_entity.pdbx_description
1 polymer ?
#
loop_
_entity_poly.entity_id
_entity_poly.type
_entity_poly.pdbx_seq_one_letter_code
_entity_poly.pdbx_strand_id
1 'polypeptide(L)'
;MARLEQAGITVTKAAGNDAEDACGFMPGNSPGGITVGATGSYAGEVDVQADYSNFGSCVDIMAPGTGINSASNADDSSLLLMDGTSMSTPHVTGAAALYLEQHPDAAPDEVYQALLDAAAVDKLSGLNGSPNLLLNIENLIEEPEPEPTPEPGLERWWGADRYGTAAETAVKSGQADTVYIASGQGFADAVTGGTAAQDVPVLLTQPDQASSPPAWTTPTPSPAAPPPRPRTAPCS
;
A
#
# COMPACT_ATOMS: atom_id res chain seq x y z
N MET A 1 14.40 -11.17 -9.34
CA MET A 1 13.93 -11.08 -7.95
C MET A 1 14.81 -11.87 -6.98
N ALA A 2 15.35 -13.03 -7.37
CA ALA A 2 16.17 -13.92 -6.52
C ALA A 2 17.13 -13.29 -5.48
N ARG A 3 17.89 -12.24 -5.81
CA ARG A 3 18.79 -11.59 -4.83
C ARG A 3 18.05 -10.83 -3.72
N LEU A 4 16.90 -10.24 -4.05
CA LEU A 4 16.04 -9.55 -3.08
C LEU A 4 15.39 -10.58 -2.15
N GLU A 5 14.86 -11.67 -2.70
CA GLU A 5 14.24 -12.74 -1.90
C GLU A 5 15.26 -13.46 -1.02
N GLN A 6 16.48 -13.71 -1.51
CA GLN A 6 17.58 -14.23 -0.69
C GLN A 6 18.00 -13.29 0.45
N ALA A 7 17.68 -12.00 0.33
CA ALA A 7 17.90 -11.00 1.37
C ALA A 7 16.67 -10.82 2.28
N GLY A 8 15.63 -11.67 2.15
CA GLY A 8 14.39 -11.59 2.94
C GLY A 8 13.39 -10.55 2.44
N ILE A 9 13.57 -9.99 1.24
CA ILE A 9 12.71 -8.94 0.70
C ILE A 9 11.61 -9.57 -0.16
N THR A 10 10.36 -9.45 0.29
CA THR A 10 9.17 -9.77 -0.51
C THR A 10 9.01 -8.77 -1.65
N VAL A 11 8.76 -9.27 -2.86
CA VAL A 11 8.59 -8.43 -4.05
C VAL A 11 7.24 -8.69 -4.70
N THR A 12 6.46 -7.64 -4.92
CA THR A 12 5.25 -7.67 -5.75
C THR A 12 5.51 -6.97 -7.07
N LYS A 13 4.94 -7.48 -8.17
CA LYS A 13 5.16 -6.91 -9.51
C LYS A 13 3.88 -6.96 -10.34
N ALA A 14 3.72 -5.99 -11.22
CA ALA A 14 2.58 -5.91 -12.12
C ALA A 14 2.65 -6.96 -13.25
N ALA A 15 1.51 -7.56 -13.60
CA ALA A 15 1.41 -8.49 -14.72
C ALA A 15 1.56 -7.81 -16.11
N GLY A 16 1.21 -6.52 -16.22
CA GLY A 16 1.20 -5.75 -17.47
C GLY A 16 -0.22 -5.41 -17.93
N ASN A 17 -0.34 -4.48 -18.90
CA ASN A 17 -1.61 -3.83 -19.27
C ASN A 17 -1.92 -3.94 -20.77
N ASP A 18 -1.44 -4.98 -21.44
CA ASP A 18 -1.52 -5.15 -22.90
C ASP A 18 -2.58 -6.18 -23.31
N ALA A 19 -3.34 -6.73 -22.36
CA ALA A 19 -4.29 -7.82 -22.58
C ALA A 19 -3.64 -9.06 -23.26
N GLU A 20 -2.44 -9.42 -22.82
CA GLU A 20 -1.67 -10.55 -23.34
C GLU A 20 -1.25 -11.53 -22.22
N ASP A 21 -0.64 -12.65 -22.60
CA ASP A 21 -0.08 -13.63 -21.65
C ASP A 21 1.08 -13.00 -20.85
N ALA A 22 0.92 -12.88 -19.54
CA ALA A 22 1.90 -12.29 -18.62
C ALA A 22 3.26 -12.99 -18.66
N CYS A 23 3.32 -14.27 -19.06
CA CYS A 23 4.57 -15.00 -19.27
C CYS A 23 5.41 -14.44 -20.42
N GLY A 24 4.82 -13.66 -21.33
CA GLY A 24 5.52 -12.95 -22.41
C GLY A 24 6.12 -11.60 -21.99
N PHE A 25 5.77 -11.08 -20.81
CA PHE A 25 6.06 -9.69 -20.42
C PHE A 25 6.99 -9.61 -19.23
N MET A 26 7.92 -8.63 -19.25
CA MET A 26 8.67 -8.24 -18.06
C MET A 26 7.97 -7.06 -17.37
N PRO A 27 7.90 -7.04 -16.02
CA PRO A 27 8.48 -8.00 -15.08
C PRO A 27 7.62 -9.26 -14.82
N GLY A 28 6.42 -9.38 -15.38
CA GLY A 28 5.47 -10.48 -15.12
C GLY A 28 6.08 -11.89 -15.16
N ASN A 29 6.90 -12.18 -16.16
CA ASN A 29 7.57 -13.47 -16.37
C ASN A 29 8.89 -13.66 -15.62
N SER A 30 9.35 -12.64 -14.88
CA SER A 30 10.61 -12.72 -14.15
C SER A 30 10.48 -13.73 -13.01
N PRO A 31 11.39 -14.70 -12.86
CA PRO A 31 11.33 -15.65 -11.74
C PRO A 31 11.39 -14.94 -10.37
N GLY A 32 10.55 -15.42 -9.45
CA GLY A 32 10.37 -14.85 -8.11
C GLY A 32 9.44 -13.63 -8.09
N GLY A 33 9.02 -13.26 -6.88
CA GLY A 33 8.03 -12.24 -6.60
C GLY A 33 6.60 -12.63 -6.97
N ILE A 34 5.65 -11.92 -6.38
CA ILE A 34 4.21 -12.11 -6.56
C ILE A 34 3.74 -11.26 -7.74
N THR A 35 3.25 -11.91 -8.79
CA THR A 35 2.74 -11.28 -10.01
C THR A 35 1.26 -10.96 -9.85
N VAL A 36 0.90 -9.68 -10.01
CA VAL A 36 -0.43 -9.17 -9.70
C VAL A 36 -1.17 -8.76 -10.97
N GLY A 37 -2.30 -9.43 -11.22
CA GLY A 37 -3.27 -9.06 -12.24
C GLY A 37 -4.31 -8.06 -11.72
N ALA A 38 -5.01 -7.39 -12.64
CA ALA A 38 -5.98 -6.35 -12.32
C ALA A 38 -7.43 -6.83 -12.44
N THR A 39 -8.25 -6.45 -11.48
CA THR A 39 -9.71 -6.57 -11.54
C THR A 39 -10.38 -5.20 -11.57
N GLY A 40 -11.65 -5.20 -11.97
CA GLY A 40 -12.46 -4.01 -12.00
C GLY A 40 -13.93 -4.31 -12.23
N SER A 41 -14.68 -3.25 -12.49
CA SER A 41 -16.06 -3.33 -12.95
C SER A 41 -16.12 -3.07 -14.45
N TYR A 42 -16.57 -4.03 -15.24
CA TYR A 42 -16.69 -3.90 -16.68
C TYR A 42 -18.04 -4.41 -17.17
N ALA A 43 -18.68 -3.67 -18.09
CA ALA A 43 -19.98 -4.02 -18.67
C ALA A 43 -21.12 -4.34 -17.67
N GLY A 44 -21.05 -3.81 -16.44
CA GLY A 44 -22.05 -4.05 -15.38
C GLY A 44 -21.78 -5.26 -14.50
N GLU A 45 -20.70 -6.00 -14.77
CA GLU A 45 -20.16 -7.02 -13.88
C GLU A 45 -19.12 -6.39 -12.94
N VAL A 46 -19.11 -6.84 -11.69
CA VAL A 46 -18.11 -6.51 -10.68
C VAL A 46 -17.19 -7.72 -10.49
N ASP A 47 -16.00 -7.50 -9.96
CA ASP A 47 -15.02 -8.57 -9.70
C ASP A 47 -14.64 -9.35 -10.96
N VAL A 48 -14.46 -8.64 -12.08
CA VAL A 48 -14.00 -9.23 -13.35
C VAL A 48 -12.54 -8.91 -13.56
N GLN A 49 -11.81 -9.79 -14.25
CA GLN A 49 -10.48 -9.41 -14.75
C GLN A 49 -10.61 -8.21 -15.69
N ALA A 50 -9.84 -7.15 -15.43
CA ALA A 50 -9.85 -5.95 -16.26
C ALA A 50 -9.43 -6.29 -17.71
N ASP A 51 -10.08 -5.65 -18.68
CA ASP A 51 -9.89 -5.92 -20.11
C ASP A 51 -8.47 -5.64 -20.60
N TYR A 52 -7.77 -4.72 -19.96
CA TYR A 52 -6.36 -4.42 -20.20
C TYR A 52 -5.39 -5.36 -19.47
N SER A 53 -5.82 -6.09 -18.43
CA SER A 53 -4.89 -6.87 -17.60
C SER A 53 -4.26 -8.00 -18.42
N ASN A 54 -2.93 -8.10 -18.36
CA ASN A 54 -2.26 -9.34 -18.76
C ASN A 54 -2.73 -10.50 -17.87
N PHE A 55 -2.61 -11.72 -18.40
CA PHE A 55 -3.27 -12.90 -17.86
C PHE A 55 -2.42 -14.17 -17.93
N GLY A 56 -2.95 -15.27 -17.42
CA GLY A 56 -2.37 -16.60 -17.59
C GLY A 56 -1.61 -17.09 -16.36
N SER A 57 -0.88 -18.19 -16.53
CA SER A 57 -0.28 -18.95 -15.43
C SER A 57 0.88 -18.25 -14.71
N CYS A 58 1.41 -17.15 -15.27
CA CYS A 58 2.42 -16.34 -14.58
C CYS A 58 1.80 -15.29 -13.66
N VAL A 59 0.46 -15.15 -13.63
CA VAL A 59 -0.22 -14.35 -12.61
C VAL A 59 -0.44 -15.22 -11.38
N ASP A 60 -0.11 -14.70 -10.20
CA ASP A 60 -0.22 -15.43 -8.93
C ASP A 60 -1.50 -15.06 -8.18
N ILE A 61 -1.89 -13.78 -8.23
CA ILE A 61 -3.07 -13.25 -7.54
C ILE A 61 -3.65 -12.05 -8.29
N MET A 62 -4.94 -11.83 -8.12
CA MET A 62 -5.70 -10.71 -8.70
C MET A 62 -6.02 -9.67 -7.62
N ALA A 63 -5.97 -8.38 -7.96
CA ALA A 63 -6.37 -7.30 -7.04
C ALA A 63 -7.02 -6.11 -7.77
N PRO A 64 -7.79 -5.26 -7.07
CA PRO A 64 -8.45 -4.10 -7.67
C PRO A 64 -7.48 -3.18 -8.40
N GLY A 65 -7.72 -2.94 -9.70
CA GLY A 65 -6.85 -2.15 -10.56
C GLY A 65 -7.54 -1.08 -11.39
N THR A 66 -8.86 -1.17 -11.55
CA THR A 66 -9.66 -0.20 -12.33
C THR A 66 -10.37 0.79 -11.41
N GLY A 67 -10.31 2.08 -11.75
CA GLY A 67 -10.96 3.16 -11.02
C GLY A 67 -10.35 3.39 -9.65
N ILE A 68 -9.03 3.22 -9.51
CA ILE A 68 -8.33 3.37 -8.24
C ILE A 68 -7.97 4.83 -8.05
N ASN A 69 -8.60 5.47 -7.07
CA ASN A 69 -8.34 6.85 -6.71
C ASN A 69 -7.26 6.90 -5.64
N SER A 70 -6.13 7.55 -5.94
CA SER A 70 -5.01 7.67 -4.99
C SER A 70 -4.35 9.04 -5.07
N ALA A 71 -3.41 9.30 -4.18
CA ALA A 71 -2.64 10.53 -4.17
C ALA A 71 -1.87 10.73 -5.49
N SER A 72 -1.83 11.98 -5.95
CA SER A 72 -1.08 12.39 -7.13
C SER A 72 0.15 13.22 -6.74
N ASN A 73 1.06 13.40 -7.71
CA ASN A 73 2.23 14.26 -7.57
C ASN A 73 1.97 15.68 -8.10
N ALA A 74 0.74 16.02 -8.50
CA ALA A 74 0.40 17.34 -8.99
C ALA A 74 0.47 18.40 -7.88
N ASP A 75 -0.05 18.08 -6.70
CA ASP A 75 0.08 18.86 -5.46
C ASP A 75 -0.21 17.98 -4.21
N ASP A 76 -0.09 18.57 -3.02
CA ASP A 76 -0.21 17.87 -1.73
C ASP A 76 -1.62 17.42 -1.34
N SER A 77 -2.64 17.87 -2.07
CA SER A 77 -4.05 17.48 -1.87
C SER A 77 -4.62 16.73 -3.07
N SER A 78 -3.87 16.67 -4.17
CA SER A 78 -4.33 16.13 -5.43
C SER A 78 -4.57 14.62 -5.34
N LEU A 79 -5.73 14.21 -5.84
CA LEU A 79 -6.07 12.83 -6.08
C LEU A 79 -6.13 12.60 -7.60
N LEU A 80 -5.76 11.40 -8.02
CA LEU A 80 -5.86 10.96 -9.40
C LEU A 80 -6.47 9.56 -9.44
N LEU A 81 -7.50 9.44 -10.28
CA LEU A 81 -8.13 8.17 -10.62
C LEU A 81 -7.34 7.52 -11.75
N MET A 82 -6.85 6.30 -11.54
CA MET A 82 -6.06 5.56 -12.52
C MET A 82 -6.50 4.10 -12.63
N ASP A 83 -6.20 3.54 -13.80
CA ASP A 83 -6.40 2.13 -14.13
C ASP A 83 -5.04 1.47 -14.38
N GLY A 84 -4.88 0.22 -13.95
CA GLY A 84 -3.72 -0.59 -14.30
C GLY A 84 -3.38 -1.67 -13.28
N THR A 85 -2.65 -2.69 -13.73
CA THR A 85 -1.97 -3.65 -12.84
C THR A 85 -0.95 -2.97 -11.92
N SER A 86 -0.47 -1.78 -12.29
CA SER A 86 0.31 -0.89 -11.42
C SER A 86 -0.49 -0.36 -10.22
N MET A 87 -1.82 -0.29 -10.30
CA MET A 87 -2.72 0.10 -9.21
C MET A 87 -3.15 -1.13 -8.38
N SER A 88 -3.22 -2.31 -9.01
CA SER A 88 -3.42 -3.58 -8.30
C SER A 88 -2.23 -3.98 -7.43
N THR A 89 -1.02 -3.83 -7.96
CA THR A 89 0.23 -4.20 -7.27
C THR A 89 0.33 -3.63 -5.84
N PRO A 90 0.15 -2.32 -5.60
CA PRO A 90 0.27 -1.75 -4.25
C PRO A 90 -0.79 -2.23 -3.25
N HIS A 91 -1.95 -2.75 -3.69
CA HIS A 91 -2.89 -3.41 -2.78
C HIS A 91 -2.28 -4.71 -2.21
N VAL A 92 -1.68 -5.53 -3.08
CA VAL A 92 -1.01 -6.78 -2.65
C VAL A 92 0.22 -6.45 -1.82
N THR A 93 0.98 -5.41 -2.16
CA THR A 93 2.11 -4.98 -1.32
C THR A 93 1.66 -4.48 0.04
N GLY A 94 0.53 -3.77 0.12
CA GLY A 94 -0.06 -3.35 1.39
C GLY A 94 -0.47 -4.54 2.26
N ALA A 95 -1.11 -5.55 1.66
CA ALA A 95 -1.46 -6.79 2.35
C ALA A 95 -0.23 -7.58 2.83
N ALA A 96 0.82 -7.67 2.00
CA ALA A 96 2.09 -8.28 2.39
C ALA A 96 2.71 -7.58 3.61
N ALA A 97 2.65 -6.25 3.65
CA ALA A 97 3.13 -5.47 4.79
C ALA A 97 2.31 -5.72 6.07
N LEU A 98 0.98 -5.78 5.97
CA LEU A 98 0.11 -6.15 7.10
C LEU A 98 0.43 -7.54 7.65
N TYR A 99 0.71 -8.51 6.78
CA TYR A 99 1.11 -9.84 7.22
C TYR A 99 2.48 -9.82 7.92
N LEU A 100 3.47 -9.17 7.32
CA LEU A 100 4.83 -9.03 7.85
C LEU A 100 4.88 -8.30 9.19
N GLU A 101 3.92 -7.44 9.45
CA GLU A 101 3.80 -6.77 10.74
C GLU A 101 3.53 -7.75 11.89
N GLN A 102 2.65 -8.74 11.68
CA GLN A 102 2.40 -9.78 12.69
C GLN A 102 3.44 -10.90 12.63
N HIS A 103 4.16 -11.00 11.51
CA HIS A 103 5.15 -12.03 11.23
C HIS A 103 6.48 -11.40 10.74
N PRO A 104 7.19 -10.63 11.59
CA PRO A 104 8.33 -9.79 11.16
C PRO A 104 9.53 -10.58 10.62
N ASP A 105 9.64 -11.86 10.98
CA ASP A 105 10.70 -12.75 10.53
C ASP A 105 10.26 -13.64 9.34
N ALA A 106 9.05 -13.46 8.82
CA ALA A 106 8.53 -14.29 7.74
C ALA A 106 9.38 -14.16 6.47
N ALA A 107 9.77 -15.30 5.91
CA ALA A 107 10.48 -15.37 4.66
C ALA A 107 9.55 -15.02 3.48
N PRO A 108 10.08 -14.55 2.34
CA PRO A 108 9.27 -14.15 1.18
C PRO A 108 8.31 -15.23 0.66
N ASP A 109 8.66 -16.51 0.78
CA ASP A 109 7.82 -17.65 0.43
C ASP A 109 6.67 -17.87 1.42
N GLU A 110 6.89 -17.61 2.71
CA GLU A 110 5.84 -17.61 3.73
C GLU A 110 4.84 -16.48 3.48
N VAL A 111 5.31 -15.27 3.15
CA VAL A 111 4.44 -14.14 2.79
C VAL A 111 3.64 -14.44 1.52
N TYR A 112 4.30 -15.00 0.50
CA TYR A 112 3.65 -15.45 -0.73
C TYR A 112 2.52 -16.44 -0.44
N GLN A 113 2.79 -17.47 0.36
CA GLN A 113 1.81 -18.51 0.66
C GLN A 113 0.65 -17.95 1.50
N ALA A 114 0.93 -17.10 2.48
CA ALA A 114 -0.10 -16.47 3.30
C ALA A 114 -1.07 -15.63 2.47
N LEU A 115 -0.58 -14.87 1.48
CA LEU A 115 -1.42 -14.10 0.57
C LEU A 115 -2.34 -14.98 -0.29
N LEU A 116 -1.82 -16.13 -0.78
CA LEU A 116 -2.61 -17.06 -1.59
C LEU A 116 -3.63 -17.83 -0.75
N ASP A 117 -3.26 -18.23 0.47
CA ASP A 117 -4.14 -18.97 1.38
C ASP A 117 -5.28 -18.08 1.91
N ALA A 118 -5.01 -16.79 2.13
CA ALA A 118 -6.02 -15.82 2.56
C ALA A 118 -6.94 -15.36 1.41
N ALA A 119 -6.53 -15.52 0.15
CA ALA A 119 -7.25 -15.01 -1.01
C ALA A 119 -8.70 -15.52 -1.08
N ALA A 120 -9.61 -14.66 -1.53
CA ALA A 120 -10.97 -15.05 -1.83
C ALA A 120 -10.99 -15.89 -3.12
N VAL A 121 -11.24 -17.19 -2.96
CA VAL A 121 -11.26 -18.17 -4.05
C VAL A 121 -12.60 -18.13 -4.80
N ASP A 122 -12.54 -18.29 -6.12
CA ASP A 122 -13.71 -18.45 -7.00
C ASP A 122 -14.71 -17.29 -6.94
N LYS A 123 -14.21 -16.06 -6.77
CA LYS A 123 -15.02 -14.83 -6.77
C LYS A 123 -15.00 -14.07 -8.09
N LEU A 124 -14.03 -14.37 -8.95
CA LEU A 124 -13.81 -13.61 -10.17
C LEU A 124 -14.46 -14.27 -11.39
N SER A 125 -14.87 -13.44 -12.35
CA SER A 125 -15.30 -13.85 -13.69
C SER A 125 -14.33 -13.33 -14.77
N GLY A 126 -14.49 -13.82 -16.00
CA GLY A 126 -13.74 -13.32 -17.16
C GLY A 126 -12.24 -13.65 -17.18
N LEU A 127 -11.79 -14.57 -16.32
CA LEU A 127 -10.37 -14.95 -16.23
C LEU A 127 -9.89 -15.66 -17.49
N ASN A 128 -8.82 -15.15 -18.09
CA ASN A 128 -8.21 -15.75 -19.28
C ASN A 128 -7.02 -16.66 -18.89
N GLY A 129 -7.28 -17.69 -18.09
CA GLY A 129 -6.26 -18.60 -17.57
C GLY A 129 -5.47 -18.08 -16.36
N SER A 130 -5.78 -16.88 -15.88
CA SER A 130 -5.32 -16.36 -14.59
C SER A 130 -5.95 -17.14 -13.42
N PRO A 131 -5.30 -17.19 -12.25
CA PRO A 131 -5.86 -17.84 -11.07
C PRO A 131 -7.13 -17.13 -10.60
N ASN A 132 -8.09 -17.89 -10.08
CA ASN A 132 -9.30 -17.33 -9.45
C ASN A 132 -9.06 -17.06 -7.97
N LEU A 133 -8.07 -16.20 -7.71
CA LEU A 133 -7.63 -15.79 -6.37
C LEU A 133 -7.68 -14.27 -6.30
N LEU A 134 -8.68 -13.72 -5.63
CA LEU A 134 -8.79 -12.29 -5.35
C LEU A 134 -8.15 -11.97 -4.01
N LEU A 135 -7.29 -10.95 -3.97
CA LEU A 135 -6.69 -10.46 -2.72
C LEU A 135 -7.76 -10.23 -1.64
N ASN A 136 -7.53 -10.80 -0.45
CA ASN A 136 -8.36 -10.63 0.72
C ASN A 136 -7.49 -10.53 1.98
N ILE A 137 -7.80 -9.58 2.87
CA ILE A 137 -7.06 -9.34 4.11
C ILE A 137 -7.77 -9.89 5.35
N GLU A 138 -9.06 -10.24 5.27
CA GLU A 138 -9.87 -10.64 6.43
C GLU A 138 -9.33 -11.88 7.15
N ASN A 139 -8.71 -12.81 6.41
CA ASN A 139 -8.10 -14.02 6.95
C ASN A 139 -6.56 -13.98 6.90
N LEU A 140 -5.98 -12.81 6.59
CA LEU A 140 -4.53 -12.64 6.44
C LEU A 140 -3.87 -12.20 7.75
N ILE A 141 -4.59 -11.42 8.55
CA ILE A 141 -4.13 -10.89 9.83
C ILE A 141 -5.04 -11.37 10.96
N GLU A 142 -4.45 -11.73 12.08
CA GLU A 142 -5.21 -11.93 13.31
C GLU A 142 -5.51 -10.54 13.88
N GLU A 143 -6.76 -10.07 13.75
CA GLU A 143 -7.13 -8.83 14.44
C GLU A 143 -7.09 -9.09 15.95
N PRO A 144 -6.29 -8.34 16.74
CA PRO A 144 -6.34 -8.47 18.19
C PRO A 144 -7.77 -8.15 18.64
N GLU A 145 -8.33 -8.97 19.54
CA GLU A 145 -9.63 -8.65 20.15
C GLU A 145 -9.58 -7.20 20.67
N PRO A 146 -10.61 -6.37 20.40
CA PRO A 146 -10.56 -4.97 20.76
C PRO A 146 -10.52 -4.83 22.29
N GLU A 147 -9.34 -4.55 22.83
CA GLU A 147 -9.18 -4.09 24.20
C GLU A 147 -10.00 -2.80 24.37
N PRO A 148 -10.82 -2.67 25.42
CA PRO A 148 -11.62 -1.46 25.66
C PRO A 148 -10.70 -0.28 25.94
N THR A 149 -10.36 0.45 24.88
CA THR A 149 -9.46 1.60 24.94
C THR A 149 -10.30 2.87 25.10
N PRO A 150 -10.09 3.70 26.13
CA PRO A 150 -10.78 4.99 26.25
C PRO A 150 -10.37 5.88 25.08
N GLU A 151 -11.33 6.43 24.32
CA GLU A 151 -11.04 7.21 23.12
C GLU A 151 -10.13 8.41 23.43
N PRO A 152 -8.86 8.41 22.96
CA PRO A 152 -8.05 9.60 23.06
C PRO A 152 -8.62 10.65 22.10
N GLY A 153 -8.65 11.91 22.53
CA GLY A 153 -9.05 13.01 21.67
C GLY A 153 -8.19 13.01 20.40
N LEU A 154 -8.85 12.99 19.23
CA LEU A 154 -8.20 12.96 17.93
C LEU A 154 -7.41 14.26 17.70
N GLU A 155 -6.09 14.22 17.86
CA GLU A 155 -5.20 15.29 17.44
C GLU A 155 -4.78 15.05 15.98
N ARG A 156 -5.14 15.97 15.08
CA ARG A 156 -4.76 15.89 13.67
C ARG A 156 -3.36 16.45 13.47
N TRP A 157 -2.45 15.62 12.98
CA TRP A 157 -1.08 16.03 12.60
C TRP A 157 -0.97 16.20 11.09
N TRP A 158 -0.30 17.27 10.67
CA TRP A 158 -0.02 17.59 9.26
C TRP A 158 1.22 18.48 9.18
N GLY A 159 2.02 18.32 8.13
CA GLY A 159 3.12 19.21 7.77
C GLY A 159 2.84 19.99 6.49
N ALA A 160 3.75 20.88 6.11
CA ALA A 160 3.56 21.78 4.95
C ALA A 160 3.39 21.03 3.61
N ASP A 161 3.96 19.83 3.50
CA ASP A 161 3.86 18.93 2.35
C ASP A 161 3.93 17.46 2.82
N ARG A 162 3.98 16.51 1.88
CA ARG A 162 4.10 15.06 2.19
C ARG A 162 5.39 14.69 2.95
N TYR A 163 6.49 15.40 2.71
CA TYR A 163 7.76 15.22 3.41
C TYR A 163 7.70 15.82 4.82
N GLY A 164 7.05 16.98 4.96
CA GLY A 164 6.79 17.65 6.22
C GLY A 164 5.82 16.87 7.10
N THR A 165 4.79 16.25 6.52
CA THR A 165 3.86 15.38 7.26
C THR A 165 4.58 14.12 7.74
N ALA A 166 5.37 13.49 6.87
CA ALA A 166 6.25 12.37 7.23
C ALA A 166 7.23 12.76 8.37
N ALA A 167 7.85 13.95 8.28
CA ALA A 167 8.78 14.45 9.29
C ALA A 167 8.08 14.82 10.62
N GLU A 168 6.91 15.45 10.59
CA GLU A 168 6.15 15.80 11.80
C GLU A 168 5.64 14.55 12.50
N THR A 169 5.12 13.56 11.75
CA THR A 169 4.76 12.25 12.29
C THR A 169 5.99 11.56 12.88
N ALA A 170 7.14 11.58 12.20
CA ALA A 170 8.40 10.99 12.67
C ALA A 170 8.94 11.64 13.96
N VAL A 171 8.88 12.96 14.07
CA VAL A 171 9.33 13.69 15.26
C VAL A 171 8.40 13.43 16.45
N LYS A 172 7.10 13.30 16.20
CA LYS A 172 6.08 13.13 17.24
C LYS A 172 5.89 11.68 17.68
N SER A 173 6.22 10.69 16.83
CA SER A 173 6.23 9.27 17.21
C SER A 173 7.40 8.92 18.15
N GLY A 174 8.40 9.79 18.28
CA GLY A 174 9.48 9.65 19.27
C GLY A 174 10.75 8.99 18.73
N GLN A 175 11.54 8.35 19.60
CA GLN A 175 12.72 7.59 19.18
C GLN A 175 12.28 6.22 18.65
N ALA A 176 12.70 5.90 17.44
CA ALA A 176 12.52 4.59 16.84
C ALA A 176 13.89 3.97 16.52
N ASP A 177 14.03 2.67 16.77
CA ASP A 177 15.24 1.89 16.46
C ASP A 177 15.41 1.61 14.96
N THR A 178 14.32 1.73 14.20
CA THR A 178 14.24 1.51 12.75
C THR A 178 13.49 2.69 12.11
N VAL A 179 13.82 3.06 10.87
CA VAL A 179 13.10 4.08 10.08
C VAL A 179 12.99 3.57 8.65
N TYR A 180 11.80 3.64 8.05
CA TYR A 180 11.59 3.30 6.65
C TYR A 180 11.77 4.54 5.78
N ILE A 181 12.66 4.47 4.78
CA ILE A 181 12.93 5.58 3.87
C ILE A 181 12.30 5.26 2.52
N ALA A 182 11.36 6.10 2.08
CA ALA A 182 10.78 6.03 0.75
C ALA A 182 11.06 7.32 -0.04
N SER A 183 11.15 7.21 -1.36
CA SER A 183 11.51 8.37 -2.20
C SER A 183 10.38 9.39 -2.30
N GLY A 184 9.13 8.95 -2.19
CA GLY A 184 7.95 9.79 -2.34
C GLY A 184 7.78 10.39 -3.75
N GLN A 185 8.56 9.94 -4.72
CA GLN A 185 8.58 10.47 -6.10
C GLN A 185 7.60 9.75 -7.05
N GLY A 186 7.08 8.57 -6.67
CA GLY A 186 6.21 7.74 -7.50
C GLY A 186 4.88 7.31 -6.84
N PHE A 187 3.90 6.98 -7.68
CA PHE A 187 2.53 6.58 -7.29
C PHE A 187 2.47 5.37 -6.33
N ALA A 188 3.45 4.45 -6.41
CA ALA A 188 3.47 3.22 -5.61
C ALA A 188 4.15 3.35 -4.22
N ASP A 189 4.94 4.41 -3.99
CA ASP A 189 5.74 4.57 -2.77
C ASP A 189 4.92 5.07 -1.57
N ALA A 190 3.81 5.78 -1.83
CA ALA A 190 2.95 6.36 -0.78
C ALA A 190 1.92 5.35 -0.22
N VAL A 191 1.55 4.32 -1.00
CA VAL A 191 0.54 3.32 -0.60
C VAL A 191 1.16 2.19 0.25
N THR A 192 2.46 1.93 0.10
CA THR A 192 3.19 0.87 0.83
C THR A 192 3.83 1.32 2.13
N GLY A 193 4.14 2.62 2.28
CA GLY A 193 4.74 3.14 3.51
C GLY A 193 3.79 3.07 4.70
N GLY A 194 2.48 3.28 4.51
CA GLY A 194 1.52 3.33 5.61
C GLY A 194 1.28 2.00 6.32
N THR A 195 1.46 0.87 5.64
CA THR A 195 1.15 -0.47 6.16
C THR A 195 2.29 -1.14 6.92
N ALA A 196 3.54 -0.69 6.75
CA ALA A 196 4.70 -1.20 7.52
C ALA A 196 5.04 -0.35 8.76
N ALA A 197 4.31 0.74 8.97
CA ALA A 197 4.70 1.84 9.83
C ALA A 197 3.86 1.99 11.09
N GLN A 198 3.24 0.90 11.58
CA GLN A 198 2.25 0.99 12.67
C GLN A 198 2.72 1.81 13.88
N ASP A 199 4.02 1.84 14.19
CA ASP A 199 4.62 2.76 15.17
C ASP A 199 6.01 3.30 14.76
N VAL A 200 6.41 3.10 13.50
CA VAL A 200 7.76 3.41 13.01
C VAL A 200 7.71 4.54 11.99
N PRO A 201 8.52 5.61 12.14
CA PRO A 201 8.55 6.71 11.18
C PRO A 201 8.80 6.24 9.74
N VAL A 202 7.93 6.65 8.82
CA VAL A 202 8.25 6.66 7.38
C VAL A 202 8.73 8.05 7.04
N LEU A 203 9.99 8.16 6.63
CA LEU A 203 10.57 9.41 6.18
C LEU A 203 10.60 9.41 4.65
N LEU A 204 9.92 10.40 4.05
CA LEU A 204 10.10 10.67 2.62
C LEU A 204 11.38 11.50 2.43
N THR A 205 12.22 11.17 1.45
CA THR A 205 13.47 11.92 1.18
C THR A 205 13.60 12.30 -0.29
N GLN A 206 14.14 13.50 -0.56
CA GLN A 206 14.53 13.90 -1.91
C GLN A 206 15.94 13.35 -2.24
N PRO A 207 16.24 13.01 -3.51
CA PRO A 207 17.49 12.33 -3.92
C PRO A 207 18.81 13.05 -3.56
N ASP A 208 18.73 14.34 -3.24
CA ASP A 208 19.83 15.27 -3.06
C ASP A 208 19.82 15.99 -1.70
N GLN A 209 18.94 15.58 -0.76
CA GLN A 209 18.79 16.18 0.57
C GLN A 209 19.09 15.22 1.74
N ALA A 210 19.90 14.18 1.53
CA ALA A 210 20.45 13.39 2.64
C ALA A 210 21.55 14.16 3.39
N SER A 211 21.22 15.32 3.93
CA SER A 211 22.03 15.95 4.97
C SER A 211 21.78 15.20 6.28
N SER A 212 22.89 14.80 6.92
CA SER A 212 23.03 14.21 8.26
C SER A 212 21.83 14.38 9.19
N PRO A 213 21.51 13.38 10.04
CA PRO A 213 20.34 13.42 10.91
C PRO A 213 20.27 14.77 11.65
N PRO A 214 19.11 15.45 11.65
CA PRO A 214 18.99 16.74 12.30
C PRO A 214 19.35 16.57 13.78
N ALA A 215 20.28 17.39 14.27
CA ALA A 215 20.53 17.49 15.69
C ALA A 215 19.21 17.82 16.39
N TRP A 216 18.78 16.94 17.30
CA TRP A 216 17.56 17.11 18.09
C TRP A 216 17.64 18.41 18.90
N THR A 217 17.12 19.51 18.36
CA THR A 217 16.85 20.72 19.12
C THR A 217 15.34 20.90 19.19
N THR A 218 14.83 20.91 20.41
CA THR A 218 13.42 21.09 20.75
C THR A 218 12.82 22.33 20.06
N PRO A 219 11.69 22.23 19.34
CA PRO A 219 11.05 23.39 18.74
C PRO A 219 10.26 24.20 19.77
N THR A 220 10.33 25.52 19.65
CA THR A 220 9.53 26.49 20.41
C THR A 220 8.04 26.37 20.03
N PRO A 221 7.09 26.37 20.98
CA PRO A 221 5.68 26.17 20.67
C PRO A 221 5.07 27.31 19.82
N SER A 222 4.31 26.93 18.80
CA SER A 222 3.53 27.80 17.91
C SER A 222 2.19 28.23 18.57
N PRO A 223 1.62 29.42 18.28
CA PRO A 223 0.43 29.91 18.96
C PRO A 223 -0.85 29.11 18.62
N ALA A 224 -1.73 29.00 19.61
CA ALA A 224 -2.93 28.17 19.59
C ALA A 224 -3.95 28.57 18.49
N ALA A 225 -4.59 27.56 17.90
CA ALA A 225 -5.62 27.70 16.88
C ALA A 225 -6.96 28.25 17.44
N PRO A 226 -7.76 28.97 16.62
CA PRO A 226 -9.06 29.51 17.02
C PRO A 226 -10.13 28.42 17.18
N PRO A 227 -11.18 28.65 18.00
CA PRO A 227 -12.17 27.63 18.34
C PRO A 227 -13.09 27.25 17.15
N PRO A 228 -13.59 26.00 17.12
CA PRO A 228 -14.43 25.48 16.05
C PRO A 228 -15.84 26.11 16.05
N ARG A 229 -16.42 26.26 14.85
CA ARG A 229 -17.78 26.77 14.64
C ARG A 229 -18.85 25.74 15.06
N PRO A 230 -19.99 26.17 15.62
CA PRO A 230 -21.06 25.29 16.07
C PRO A 230 -21.76 24.57 14.90
N ARG A 231 -22.08 23.29 15.10
CA ARG A 231 -22.79 22.42 14.16
C ARG A 231 -24.28 22.77 14.12
N THR A 232 -24.83 22.98 12.93
CA THR A 232 -26.29 23.14 12.70
C THR A 232 -27.00 21.79 12.81
N ALA A 233 -28.19 21.79 13.43
CA ALA A 233 -29.03 20.62 13.68
C ALA A 233 -29.55 19.93 12.39
N PRO A 234 -29.85 18.62 12.42
CA PRO A 234 -30.36 17.89 11.27
C PRO A 234 -31.82 18.25 10.94
N CYS A 235 -32.13 18.32 9.65
CA CYS A 235 -33.49 18.53 9.14
C CYS A 235 -34.42 17.36 9.49
N SER A 236 -35.67 17.71 9.81
CA SER A 236 -36.80 16.80 10.08
C SER A 236 -37.38 16.19 8.81
#